data_AF-A0A1Z9A5V2-F1
#
_entry.id   AF-A0A1Z9A5V2-F1
#
_cell.length_a   1.000
_cell.length_b   1.000
_cell.length_c   1.000
_cell.angle_alpha   90.00
_cell.angle_beta   90.00
_cell.angle_gamma   90.00
#
_symmetry.space_group_name_H-M   'P 1'
#
loop_
_entity.id
_entity.type
_entity.pdbx_description
1 polymer ?
#
loop_
_entity_poly.entity_id
_entity_poly.type
_entity_poly.pdbx_seq_one_letter_code
_entity_poly.pdbx_strand_id
1 'polypeptide(L)'
;MKRPGILVLIVSFALLAIWLTSKVKKTPNQAEDSKNQQKESINLPDPPPRFVVDPHLFLENYGSETKKPQDDLEFLHSLISDCQLVFKNFDSFYLPENKEITDFLRGENPDHLAWIPGSHRFLNEKGEILDRWLSPIFFHKQSGFSFQLRSAGEDRTLWTDDDIVK
;
A
#
# COMPACT_ATOMS: atom_id res chain seq x y z
N MET A 1 -29.48 3.42 -76.12
CA MET A 1 -30.55 2.72 -75.36
C MET A 1 -30.23 2.80 -73.88
N LYS A 2 -31.13 3.41 -73.10
CA LYS A 2 -30.95 3.77 -71.68
C LYS A 2 -30.94 2.49 -70.83
N ARG A 3 -29.85 2.24 -70.10
CA ARG A 3 -29.69 1.05 -69.24
C ARG A 3 -30.35 1.31 -67.87
N PRO A 4 -31.32 0.47 -67.44
CA PRO A 4 -32.13 0.65 -66.22
C PRO A 4 -31.38 0.28 -64.93
N GLY A 5 -30.06 0.50 -64.88
CA GLY A 5 -29.22 0.16 -63.71
C GLY A 5 -28.98 1.31 -62.74
N ILE A 6 -29.24 2.56 -63.16
CA ILE A 6 -28.95 3.75 -62.33
C ILE A 6 -30.11 4.05 -61.35
N LEU A 7 -31.34 3.66 -61.67
CA LEU A 7 -32.50 3.94 -60.82
C LEU A 7 -32.51 3.08 -59.54
N VAL A 8 -31.97 1.86 -59.59
CA VAL A 8 -31.91 0.95 -58.43
C VAL A 8 -30.90 1.44 -57.38
N LEU A 9 -29.77 2.00 -57.82
CA LEU A 9 -28.72 2.51 -56.93
C LEU A 9 -29.15 3.76 -56.13
N ILE A 10 -29.94 4.65 -56.74
CA ILE A 10 -30.42 5.88 -56.09
C ILE A 10 -31.45 5.56 -54.98
N VAL A 11 -32.33 4.58 -55.19
CA VAL A 11 -33.31 4.15 -54.18
C VAL A 11 -32.62 3.48 -52.98
N SER A 12 -31.59 2.67 -53.22
CA SER A 12 -30.80 2.06 -52.13
C SER A 12 -29.99 3.08 -51.33
N PHE A 13 -29.46 4.14 -51.96
CA PHE A 13 -28.76 5.22 -51.23
C PHE A 13 -29.72 6.09 -50.41
N ALA A 14 -30.92 6.35 -50.93
CA ALA A 14 -31.96 7.08 -50.20
C ALA A 14 -32.45 6.32 -48.95
N LEU A 15 -32.62 5.00 -49.05
CA LEU A 15 -33.02 4.16 -47.90
C LEU A 15 -31.89 4.02 -46.86
N LEU A 16 -30.63 4.00 -47.28
CA LEU A 16 -29.48 3.97 -46.36
C LEU A 16 -29.34 5.30 -45.60
N ALA A 17 -29.55 6.44 -46.26
CA ALA A 17 -29.52 7.76 -45.63
C ALA A 17 -30.68 7.97 -44.63
N ILE A 18 -31.88 7.44 -44.91
CA ILE A 18 -33.02 7.47 -43.98
C ILE A 18 -32.79 6.55 -42.76
N TRP A 19 -32.09 5.42 -42.94
CA TRP A 19 -31.69 4.56 -41.81
C TRP A 19 -30.59 5.18 -40.95
N LEU A 20 -29.65 5.92 -41.54
CA LEU A 20 -28.56 6.62 -40.83
C LEU A 20 -29.01 7.87 -40.07
N THR A 21 -30.19 8.43 -40.38
CA THR A 21 -30.72 9.64 -39.72
C THR A 21 -31.82 9.35 -38.69
N SER A 22 -32.31 8.10 -38.61
CA SER A 22 -33.45 7.74 -37.76
C SER A 22 -33.09 7.12 -36.40
N LYS A 23 -31.79 7.04 -36.03
CA LYS A 23 -31.35 6.54 -34.72
C LYS A 23 -30.94 7.61 -33.70
N VAL A 24 -31.62 8.77 -33.69
CA VAL A 24 -31.56 9.69 -32.53
C VAL A 24 -32.95 10.28 -32.27
N LYS A 25 -33.75 9.55 -31.49
CA LYS A 25 -34.82 10.14 -30.66
C LYS A 25 -34.35 10.08 -29.21
N LYS A 26 -33.97 11.23 -28.65
CA LYS A 26 -33.76 11.39 -27.21
C LYS A 26 -35.11 11.32 -26.51
N THR A 27 -35.36 10.21 -25.84
CA THR A 27 -36.34 10.14 -24.76
C THR A 27 -35.68 10.71 -23.50
N PRO A 28 -36.20 11.77 -22.88
CA PRO A 28 -35.73 12.22 -21.58
C PRO A 28 -36.22 11.23 -20.50
N ASN A 29 -35.47 11.16 -19.40
CA ASN A 29 -35.79 10.38 -18.20
C ASN A 29 -35.41 8.89 -18.19
N GLN A 30 -34.11 8.59 -18.33
CA GLN A 30 -33.41 7.47 -17.67
C GLN A 30 -31.91 7.80 -17.50
N ALA A 31 -31.62 8.88 -16.77
CA ALA A 31 -30.24 9.23 -16.39
C ALA A 31 -30.07 9.51 -14.88
N GLU A 32 -31.15 9.44 -14.10
CA GLU A 32 -31.09 9.65 -12.64
C GLU A 32 -31.10 8.35 -11.83
N ASP A 33 -31.45 7.20 -12.41
CA ASP A 33 -31.56 5.94 -11.66
C ASP A 33 -30.34 5.00 -11.79
N SER A 34 -29.42 5.27 -12.73
CA SER A 34 -28.24 4.42 -12.95
C SER A 34 -26.94 4.96 -12.33
N LYS A 35 -26.99 6.12 -11.65
CA LYS A 35 -25.86 6.63 -10.85
C LYS A 35 -25.89 6.22 -9.38
N ASN A 36 -26.97 5.58 -8.93
CA ASN A 36 -27.19 5.29 -7.51
C ASN A 36 -27.07 3.80 -7.13
N GLN A 37 -26.43 2.97 -7.97
CA GLN A 37 -26.20 1.55 -7.67
C GLN A 37 -24.73 1.11 -7.75
N GLN A 38 -23.79 2.05 -7.77
CA GLN A 38 -22.38 1.71 -7.59
C GLN A 38 -21.73 2.59 -6.52
N LYS A 39 -21.50 1.95 -5.37
CA LYS A 39 -20.63 2.34 -4.26
C LYS A 39 -21.23 3.19 -3.15
N GLU A 40 -22.26 2.65 -2.50
CA GLU A 40 -22.33 2.73 -1.04
C GLU A 40 -22.06 1.32 -0.50
N SER A 41 -20.83 0.84 -0.73
CA SER A 41 -20.25 -0.13 0.21
C SER A 41 -20.24 0.61 1.54
N ILE A 42 -21.02 0.13 2.51
CA ILE A 42 -21.01 0.63 3.87
C ILE A 42 -19.52 0.72 4.27
N ASN A 43 -18.98 1.94 4.39
CA ASN A 43 -17.65 2.17 4.94
C ASN A 43 -17.75 1.83 6.43
N LEU A 44 -17.83 0.54 6.76
CA LEU A 44 -17.38 0.11 8.07
C LEU A 44 -15.91 0.49 8.10
N PRO A 45 -15.45 1.25 9.13
CA PRO A 45 -14.02 1.41 9.32
C PRO A 45 -13.40 0.01 9.36
N ASP A 46 -12.26 -0.17 8.70
CA ASP A 46 -11.52 -1.42 8.80
C ASP A 46 -11.39 -1.79 10.28
N PRO A 47 -11.66 -3.05 10.65
CA PRO A 47 -11.53 -3.47 12.03
C PRO A 47 -10.13 -3.08 12.51
N PRO A 48 -9.98 -2.54 13.73
CA PRO A 48 -8.68 -2.15 14.23
C PRO A 48 -7.74 -3.36 14.17
N PRO A 49 -6.46 -3.14 13.84
CA PRO A 49 -5.51 -4.25 13.74
C PRO A 49 -5.47 -5.02 15.06
N ARG A 50 -5.38 -6.35 14.94
CA ARG A 50 -5.25 -7.21 16.11
C ARG A 50 -3.77 -7.31 16.46
N PHE A 51 -3.43 -6.80 17.64
CA PHE A 51 -2.06 -6.86 18.13
C PHE A 51 -1.66 -8.29 18.48
N VAL A 52 -0.58 -8.77 17.86
CA VAL A 52 0.01 -10.10 18.11
C VAL A 52 0.89 -10.09 19.35
N VAL A 53 1.54 -8.95 19.58
CA VAL A 53 2.34 -8.63 20.76
C VAL A 53 1.73 -7.42 21.43
N ASP A 54 1.92 -7.28 22.74
CA ASP A 54 1.48 -6.10 23.47
C ASP A 54 2.07 -4.84 22.82
N PRO A 55 1.26 -3.91 22.27
CA PRO A 55 1.77 -2.68 21.67
C PRO A 55 2.56 -1.80 22.65
N HIS A 56 2.36 -1.98 23.97
CA HIS A 56 3.19 -1.34 24.98
C HIS A 56 4.66 -1.75 24.90
N LEU A 57 4.98 -2.94 24.36
CA LEU A 57 6.36 -3.38 24.21
C LEU A 57 7.14 -2.46 23.24
N PHE A 58 6.55 -2.08 22.11
CA PHE A 58 7.20 -1.15 21.19
C PHE A 58 7.37 0.23 21.84
N LEU A 59 6.32 0.72 22.51
CA LEU A 59 6.27 2.02 23.17
C LEU A 59 7.33 2.18 24.28
N GLU A 60 7.60 1.11 25.03
CA GLU A 60 8.55 1.14 26.15
C GLU A 60 9.99 0.85 25.73
N ASN A 61 10.20 0.05 24.69
CA ASN A 61 11.52 -0.46 24.35
C ASN A 61 12.21 0.34 23.25
N TYR A 62 11.49 0.74 22.19
CA TYR A 62 12.12 1.34 21.02
C TYR A 62 12.44 2.83 21.26
N GLY A 63 13.73 3.16 21.27
CA GLY A 63 14.26 4.48 21.56
C GLY A 63 14.08 4.91 23.02
N SER A 64 14.18 3.92 23.92
CA SER A 64 14.28 4.12 25.36
C SER A 64 15.60 4.81 25.74
N GLU A 65 15.52 5.89 26.51
CA GLU A 65 16.69 6.68 26.92
C GLU A 65 17.67 5.91 27.82
N THR A 66 17.21 4.83 28.45
CA THR A 66 18.04 4.00 29.34
C THR A 66 18.77 2.87 28.60
N LYS A 67 18.42 2.61 27.34
CA LYS A 67 19.02 1.58 26.47
C LYS A 67 20.00 2.20 25.49
N LYS A 68 20.84 1.37 24.86
CA LYS A 68 21.75 1.80 23.80
C LYS A 68 21.03 1.82 22.44
N PRO A 69 21.47 2.65 21.48
CA PRO A 69 20.88 2.63 20.13
C PRO A 69 20.93 1.25 19.44
N GLN A 70 21.95 0.42 19.73
CA GLN A 70 22.05 -0.95 19.26
C GLN A 70 20.87 -1.83 19.71
N ASP A 71 20.36 -1.58 20.93
CA ASP A 71 19.25 -2.35 21.49
C ASP A 71 17.94 -2.08 20.73
N ASP A 72 17.80 -0.91 20.12
CA ASP A 72 16.64 -0.58 19.30
C ASP A 72 16.62 -1.40 18.00
N LEU A 73 17.78 -1.53 17.35
CA LEU A 73 17.93 -2.34 16.14
C LEU A 73 17.77 -3.83 16.44
N GLU A 74 18.31 -4.31 17.57
CA GLU A 74 18.09 -5.68 18.03
C GLU A 74 16.61 -5.96 18.27
N PHE A 75 15.90 -5.03 18.91
CA PHE A 75 14.47 -5.13 19.15
C PHE A 75 13.69 -5.18 17.84
N LEU A 76 13.98 -4.28 16.89
CA LEU A 76 13.30 -4.24 15.60
C LEU A 76 13.58 -5.49 14.75
N HIS A 77 14.82 -5.98 14.74
CA HIS A 77 15.19 -7.23 14.09
C HIS A 77 14.44 -8.44 14.69
N SER A 78 14.34 -8.50 16.03
CA SER A 78 13.58 -9.55 16.73
C SER A 78 12.09 -9.49 16.39
N LEU A 79 11.51 -8.31 16.36
CA LEU A 79 10.11 -8.09 16.02
C LEU A 79 9.77 -8.52 14.58
N ILE A 80 10.66 -8.24 13.61
CA ILE A 80 10.53 -8.76 12.24
C ILE A 80 10.64 -10.29 12.22
N SER A 81 11.56 -10.86 13.00
CA SER A 81 11.72 -12.31 13.10
C SER A 81 10.46 -12.97 13.67
N ASP A 82 9.83 -12.39 14.69
CA ASP A 82 8.56 -12.86 15.24
C ASP A 82 7.43 -12.80 14.21
N CYS A 83 7.38 -11.71 13.42
CA CYS A 83 6.42 -11.57 12.33
C CYS A 83 6.58 -12.68 11.27
N GLN A 84 7.82 -13.00 10.90
CA GLN A 84 8.14 -14.10 9.98
C GLN A 84 7.78 -15.48 10.54
N LEU A 85 7.79 -15.66 11.86
CA LEU A 85 7.30 -16.89 12.49
C LEU A 85 5.79 -17.05 12.34
N VAL A 86 5.03 -15.96 12.24
CA VAL A 86 3.58 -16.00 11.99
C VAL A 86 3.30 -16.19 10.50
N PHE A 87 3.92 -15.39 9.63
CA PHE A 87 3.74 -15.46 8.18
C PHE A 87 4.75 -16.40 7.52
N LYS A 88 4.39 -17.68 7.36
CA LYS A 88 5.30 -18.69 6.79
C LYS A 88 5.70 -18.45 5.34
N ASN A 89 4.95 -17.64 4.61
CA ASN A 89 5.23 -17.18 3.25
C ASN A 89 5.71 -15.71 3.22
N PHE A 90 6.37 -15.23 4.28
CA PHE A 90 6.79 -13.83 4.40
C PHE A 90 7.59 -13.34 3.18
N ASP A 91 8.40 -14.22 2.61
CA ASP A 91 9.23 -13.96 1.44
C ASP A 91 8.44 -13.61 0.16
N SER A 92 7.18 -14.02 0.08
CA SER A 92 6.28 -13.72 -1.05
C SER A 92 5.75 -12.28 -1.06
N PHE A 93 5.87 -11.55 0.05
CA PHE A 93 5.45 -10.14 0.11
C PHE A 93 6.52 -9.21 -0.47
N TYR A 94 6.06 -8.23 -1.25
CA TYR A 94 6.93 -7.18 -1.80
C TYR A 94 7.14 -6.08 -0.76
N LEU A 95 8.24 -6.21 0.00
CA LEU A 95 8.63 -5.31 1.09
C LEU A 95 10.04 -4.74 0.82
N PRO A 96 10.19 -3.84 -0.17
CA PRO A 96 11.50 -3.38 -0.63
C PRO A 96 12.14 -2.33 0.29
N GLU A 97 11.34 -1.50 0.96
CA GLU A 97 11.80 -0.33 1.68
C GLU A 97 11.13 -0.22 3.07
N ASN A 98 11.58 0.78 3.84
CA ASN A 98 11.15 1.00 5.23
C ASN A 98 9.64 1.12 5.35
N LYS A 99 9.00 1.89 4.47
CA LYS A 99 7.56 2.15 4.54
C LYS A 99 6.74 0.87 4.39
N GLU A 100 7.02 0.03 3.39
CA GLU A 100 6.26 -1.20 3.16
C GLU A 100 6.44 -2.19 4.32
N ILE A 101 7.64 -2.30 4.88
CA ILE A 101 7.89 -3.10 6.08
C ILE A 101 7.09 -2.55 7.26
N THR A 102 7.10 -1.22 7.44
CA THR A 102 6.37 -0.56 8.53
C THR A 102 4.86 -0.73 8.41
N ASP A 103 4.30 -0.57 7.21
CA ASP A 103 2.88 -0.81 6.93
C ASP A 103 2.51 -2.25 7.27
N PHE A 104 3.31 -3.22 6.82
CA PHE A 104 3.10 -4.63 7.13
C PHE A 104 3.08 -4.88 8.64
N LEU A 105 4.02 -4.30 9.40
CA LEU A 105 4.08 -4.41 10.86
C LEU A 105 2.94 -3.68 11.58
N ARG A 106 2.29 -2.70 10.95
CA ARG A 106 1.12 -1.97 11.49
C ARG A 106 -0.22 -2.67 11.23
N GLY A 107 -0.22 -3.81 10.53
CA GLY A 107 -1.44 -4.55 10.21
C GLY A 107 -1.92 -4.38 8.78
N GLU A 108 -1.17 -3.71 7.90
CA GLU A 108 -1.41 -3.73 6.45
C GLU A 108 -0.87 -5.04 5.84
N ASN A 109 -1.32 -6.16 6.41
CA ASN A 109 -1.02 -7.52 5.99
C ASN A 109 -2.32 -8.33 5.91
N PRO A 110 -2.33 -9.49 5.22
CA PRO A 110 -3.57 -10.22 4.94
C PRO A 110 -4.40 -10.63 6.17
N ASP A 111 -3.77 -10.74 7.35
CA ASP A 111 -4.42 -11.21 8.57
C ASP A 111 -4.78 -10.06 9.55
N HIS A 112 -4.48 -8.82 9.15
CA HIS A 112 -4.66 -7.59 9.94
C HIS A 112 -3.99 -7.66 11.32
N LEU A 113 -2.78 -8.24 11.36
CA LEU A 113 -2.00 -8.44 12.57
C LEU A 113 -0.99 -7.31 12.77
N ALA A 114 -0.95 -6.68 13.94
CA ALA A 114 0.00 -5.60 14.23
C ALA A 114 1.05 -6.01 15.27
N TRP A 115 2.28 -5.56 15.06
CA TRP A 115 3.41 -5.65 15.97
C TRP A 115 3.84 -4.29 16.52
N ILE A 116 3.55 -3.21 15.79
CA ILE A 116 3.88 -1.84 16.21
C ILE A 116 2.60 -0.98 16.21
N PRO A 117 2.52 0.06 17.06
CA PRO A 117 1.35 0.93 17.12
C PRO A 117 1.20 1.76 15.84
N GLY A 118 -0.03 2.20 15.56
CA GLY A 118 -0.33 3.06 14.41
C GLY A 118 0.36 4.43 14.46
N SER A 119 0.66 4.93 15.66
CA SER A 119 1.38 6.17 15.91
C SER A 119 2.50 5.98 16.92
N HIS A 120 3.64 6.63 16.68
CA HIS A 120 4.81 6.62 17.56
C HIS A 120 5.69 7.83 17.27
N ARG A 121 6.47 8.30 18.27
CA ARG A 121 7.42 9.41 18.07
C ARG A 121 8.53 9.11 17.07
N PHE A 122 8.80 7.82 16.81
CA PHE A 122 9.76 7.35 15.82
C PHE A 122 9.08 6.80 14.56
N LEU A 123 7.87 7.25 14.28
CA LEU A 123 7.25 7.10 12.97
C LEU A 123 7.13 8.50 12.38
N ASN A 124 7.64 8.70 11.16
CA ASN A 124 7.47 9.96 10.46
C ASN A 124 6.11 10.03 9.72
N GLU A 125 5.82 11.18 9.11
CA GLU A 125 4.58 11.41 8.34
C GLU A 125 4.44 10.50 7.11
N LYS A 126 5.55 9.96 6.59
CA LYS A 126 5.55 8.99 5.49
C LYS A 126 5.20 7.58 5.96
N GLY A 127 5.14 7.35 7.27
CA GLY A 127 4.95 6.03 7.87
C GLY A 127 6.22 5.20 7.89
N GLU A 128 7.39 5.82 7.96
CA GLU A 128 8.68 5.12 8.10
C GLU A 128 9.11 5.08 9.56
N ILE A 129 9.72 3.97 9.98
CA ILE A 129 10.41 3.84 11.26
C ILE A 129 11.71 4.63 11.22
N LEU A 130 11.89 5.50 12.21
CA LEU A 130 13.08 6.31 12.41
C LEU A 130 13.99 5.69 13.47
N ASP A 131 15.29 5.94 13.37
CA ASP A 131 16.24 5.71 14.45
C ASP A 131 16.17 6.81 15.52
N ARG A 132 17.04 6.71 16.53
CA ARG A 132 17.09 7.66 17.65
C ARG A 132 17.40 9.09 17.24
N TRP A 133 18.08 9.28 16.11
CA TRP A 133 18.46 10.58 15.58
C TRP A 133 17.48 11.08 14.52
N LEU A 134 16.32 10.42 14.41
CA LEU A 134 15.20 10.75 13.53
C LEU A 134 15.51 10.54 12.04
N SER A 135 16.48 9.67 11.73
CA SER A 135 16.77 9.24 10.37
C SER A 135 16.01 7.95 10.05
N PRO A 136 15.43 7.78 8.85
CA PRO A 136 14.78 6.53 8.48
C PRO A 136 15.74 5.34 8.57
N ILE A 137 15.31 4.25 9.22
CA ILE A 137 16.07 3.00 9.22
C ILE A 137 16.18 2.49 7.78
N PHE A 138 17.38 2.11 7.38
CA PHE A 138 17.58 1.41 6.11
C PHE A 138 17.41 -0.09 6.31
N PHE A 139 16.51 -0.69 5.53
CA PHE A 139 16.29 -2.13 5.51
C PHE A 139 16.92 -2.72 4.26
N HIS A 140 17.86 -3.64 4.45
CA HIS A 140 18.46 -4.40 3.37
C HIS A 140 18.01 -5.86 3.45
N LYS A 141 17.10 -6.25 2.57
CA LYS A 141 16.67 -7.65 2.44
C LYS A 141 17.81 -8.49 1.83
N GLN A 142 18.47 -9.28 2.65
CA GLN A 142 19.54 -10.20 2.22
C GLN A 142 18.96 -11.49 1.63
N SER A 143 17.82 -11.95 2.15
CA SER A 143 17.06 -13.09 1.62
C SER A 143 15.58 -12.98 1.98
N GLY A 144 14.77 -13.98 1.65
CA GLY A 144 13.34 -14.02 2.00
C GLY A 144 13.04 -13.78 3.48
N PHE A 145 13.91 -14.24 4.37
CA PHE A 145 13.74 -14.20 5.83
C PHE A 145 14.88 -13.48 6.57
N SER A 146 15.84 -12.89 5.86
CA SER A 146 16.99 -12.22 6.46
C SER A 146 17.03 -10.77 6.03
N PHE A 147 17.02 -9.88 7.03
CA PHE A 147 17.13 -8.45 6.86
C PHE A 147 18.34 -7.97 7.64
N GLN A 148 19.14 -7.14 7.00
CA GLN A 148 20.09 -6.27 7.69
C GLN A 148 19.42 -4.92 7.90
N LEU A 149 19.50 -4.40 9.12
CA LEU A 149 18.98 -3.10 9.51
C LEU A 149 20.16 -2.15 9.71
N ARG A 150 19.98 -0.88 9.32
CA ARG A 150 20.99 0.16 9.54
C ARG A 150 20.36 1.45 10.01
N SER A 151 20.88 1.98 11.11
CA SER A 151 20.66 3.36 11.57
C SER A 151 21.79 4.24 11.05
N ALA A 152 21.44 5.48 10.69
CA ALA A 152 22.36 6.46 10.13
C ALA A 152 23.17 7.20 11.21
N GLY A 153 23.16 6.71 12.45
CA GLY A 153 23.94 7.29 13.52
C GLY A 153 23.57 8.73 13.87
N GLU A 154 24.49 9.38 14.58
CA GLU A 154 24.33 10.74 15.08
C GLU A 154 24.48 11.78 13.97
N ASP A 155 25.30 11.49 12.96
CA ASP A 155 25.54 12.37 11.82
C ASP A 155 24.40 12.35 10.78
N ARG A 156 23.49 11.38 10.90
CA ARG A 156 22.28 11.20 10.09
C ARG A 156 22.54 10.91 8.62
N THR A 157 23.73 10.45 8.29
CA THR A 157 24.17 10.15 6.93
C THR A 157 24.49 8.66 6.84
N LEU A 158 23.79 7.93 5.97
CA LEU A 158 24.11 6.51 5.77
C LEU A 158 25.49 6.35 5.13
N TRP A 159 26.13 5.22 5.44
CA TRP A 159 27.41 4.75 4.94
C TRP A 159 28.62 5.50 5.49
N THR A 160 28.52 5.91 6.75
CA THR A 160 29.56 6.57 7.55
C THR A 160 30.03 5.64 8.67
N ASP A 161 31.04 6.08 9.42
CA ASP A 161 31.65 5.28 10.50
C ASP A 161 30.78 5.18 11.76
N ASP A 162 29.79 6.08 11.93
CA ASP A 162 28.87 6.09 13.09
C ASP A 162 27.58 5.29 12.85
N ASP A 163 27.39 4.74 11.64
CA ASP A 163 26.30 3.83 11.34
C ASP A 163 26.25 2.64 12.30
N ILE A 164 25.03 2.26 12.69
CA ILE A 164 24.79 1.08 13.52
C ILE A 164 24.08 0.04 12.67
N VAL A 165 24.61 -1.18 12.65
CA VAL A 165 24.11 -2.26 11.80
C VAL A 165 23.70 -3.46 12.65
N LYS A 166 22.59 -4.11 12.27
CA LYS A 166 22.13 -5.36 12.87
C LYS A 166 21.70 -6.35 11.80
#